data_AF-A0A099UGT8-F1
#
_entry.id   AF-A0A099UGT8-F1
#
_cell.length_a   1.000
_cell.length_b   1.000
_cell.length_c   1.000
_cell.angle_alpha   90.00
_cell.angle_beta   90.00
_cell.angle_gamma   90.00
#
_symmetry.space_group_name_H-M   'P 1'
#
loop_
_entity.id
_entity.type
_entity.pdbx_description
1 polymer ?
#
loop_
_entity_poly.entity_id
_entity_poly.type
_entity_poly.pdbx_seq_one_letter_code
_entity_poly.pdbx_strand_id
1 'polypeptide(L)' 'MMKTKDSLEQKREIAKIGMSTSLLLTAGSALFLRHTLAKRIHIGAGIALIGFSLWHSSLYPKTKLKDKSS' A
#
# COMPACT_ATOMS: atom_id res chain seq x y z
N MET A 1 7.25 -24.51 -18.41
CA MET A 1 7.72 -23.30 -17.68
C MET A 1 6.54 -22.37 -17.45
N MET A 2 5.97 -22.40 -16.23
CA MET A 2 4.81 -21.59 -15.85
C MET A 2 5.17 -20.11 -15.70
N LYS A 3 4.28 -19.27 -16.21
CA LYS A 3 4.43 -17.85 -16.54
C LYS A 3 4.24 -17.00 -15.28
N THR A 4 5.33 -16.46 -14.73
CA THR A 4 5.42 -15.56 -13.56
C THR A 4 4.75 -14.18 -13.72
N LYS A 5 3.91 -13.99 -14.75
CA LYS A 5 3.27 -12.69 -15.06
C LYS A 5 1.98 -12.45 -14.27
N ASP A 6 1.21 -13.51 -13.99
CA ASP A 6 -0.07 -13.47 -13.26
C ASP A 6 0.08 -12.94 -11.82
N SER A 7 1.16 -13.31 -11.15
CA SER A 7 1.40 -12.96 -9.75
C SER A 7 1.61 -11.46 -9.53
N LEU A 8 2.18 -10.74 -10.51
CA LEU A 8 2.41 -9.30 -10.35
C LEU A 8 1.14 -8.48 -10.53
N GLU A 9 0.25 -8.88 -11.42
CA GLU A 9 -1.04 -8.20 -11.62
C GLU A 9 -1.97 -8.44 -10.43
N GLN A 10 -2.07 -9.68 -9.94
CA GLN A 10 -2.83 -9.98 -8.72
C GLN A 10 -2.29 -9.21 -7.51
N LYS A 11 -0.96 -9.16 -7.35
CA LYS A 11 -0.34 -8.37 -6.27
C LYS A 11 -0.66 -6.88 -6.38
N ARG A 12 -0.75 -6.33 -7.60
CA ARG A 12 -1.17 -4.93 -7.83
C ARG A 12 -2.64 -4.70 -7.52
N GLU A 13 -3.51 -5.64 -7.85
CA GLU A 13 -4.94 -5.54 -7.51
C GLU A 13 -5.15 -5.58 -5.99
N ILE A 14 -4.50 -6.52 -5.30
CA ILE A 14 -4.51 -6.59 -3.84
C ILE A 14 -3.94 -5.28 -3.26
N ALA A 15 -2.86 -4.77 -3.84
CA ALA A 15 -2.24 -3.51 -3.43
C ALA A 15 -3.08 -2.24 -3.75
N LYS A 16 -4.01 -2.30 -4.70
CA LYS A 16 -5.03 -1.26 -4.91
C LYS A 16 -6.16 -1.37 -3.89
N ILE A 17 -6.66 -2.59 -3.68
CA ILE A 17 -7.77 -2.86 -2.77
C ILE A 17 -7.37 -2.44 -1.35
N GLY A 18 -6.22 -2.90 -0.84
CA GLY A 18 -5.75 -2.56 0.50
C GLY A 18 -5.39 -1.08 0.70
N MET A 19 -5.03 -0.36 -0.37
CA MET A 19 -4.82 1.10 -0.33
C MET A 19 -6.16 1.77 -0.07
N SER A 20 -7.17 1.44 -0.87
CA SER A 20 -8.52 1.98 -0.72
C SER A 20 -9.14 1.63 0.64
N THR A 21 -8.97 0.40 1.14
CA THR A 21 -9.47 0.03 2.47
C THR A 21 -8.72 0.76 3.59
N SER A 22 -7.39 0.86 3.53
CA SER A 22 -6.62 1.60 4.55
C SER A 22 -6.96 3.08 4.52
N LEU A 23 -7.21 3.66 3.35
CA LEU A 23 -7.64 5.05 3.21
C LEU A 23 -9.02 5.26 3.83
N LEU A 24 -9.98 4.36 3.53
CA LEU A 24 -11.33 4.41 4.09
C LEU A 24 -11.30 4.28 5.63
N LEU A 25 -10.50 3.35 6.14
CA LEU A 25 -10.35 3.12 7.58
C LEU A 25 -9.66 4.31 8.27
N THR A 26 -8.64 4.89 7.65
CA THR A 26 -7.93 6.08 8.15
C THR A 26 -8.85 7.30 8.15
N ALA A 27 -9.61 7.50 7.07
CA ALA A 27 -10.57 8.60 6.94
C ALA A 27 -11.75 8.46 7.89
N GLY A 28 -12.32 7.26 8.03
CA GLY A 28 -13.38 6.97 9.00
C GLY A 28 -12.91 7.15 10.45
N SER A 29 -11.69 6.72 10.76
CA SER A 29 -11.08 6.93 12.07
C SER A 29 -10.74 8.40 12.34
N ALA A 30 -10.45 9.19 11.29
CA ALA A 30 -10.17 10.63 11.40
C ALA A 30 -11.39 11.42 11.91
N LEU A 31 -12.60 11.01 11.53
CA LEU A 31 -13.84 11.65 11.99
C LEU A 31 -14.13 11.38 13.47
N PHE A 32 -13.51 10.35 14.07
CA PHE A 32 -13.71 9.93 15.46
C PHE A 32 -12.53 10.24 16.40
N LEU A 33 -11.59 11.11 16.00
CA LEU A 33 -10.39 11.48 16.76
C LEU A 33 -10.64 12.12 18.15
N ARG A 34 -11.89 12.41 18.50
CA ARG A 34 -12.29 12.88 19.85
C ARG A 34 -11.98 11.87 20.95
N HIS A 35 -11.89 10.57 20.65
CA HIS A 35 -11.50 9.54 21.62
C HIS A 35 -10.03 9.13 21.48
N THR A 36 -9.31 9.00 22.61
CA THR A 36 -7.92 8.52 22.68
C THR A 36 -7.70 7.19 21.94
N LEU A 37 -8.69 6.28 21.95
CA LEU A 37 -8.62 5.02 21.22
C LEU A 37 -8.64 5.22 19.69
N ALA A 38 -9.52 6.08 19.19
CA ALA A 38 -9.57 6.40 17.76
C ALA A 38 -8.27 7.06 17.27
N LYS A 39 -7.61 7.85 18.13
CA LYS A 39 -6.28 8.44 17.84
C LYS A 39 -5.21 7.36 17.62
N ARG A 40 -5.21 6.29 18.43
CA ARG A 40 -4.28 5.16 18.28
C ARG A 40 -4.57 4.36 17.01
N ILE A 41 -5.85 4.13 16.70
CA ILE A 41 -6.27 3.43 15.48
C ILE A 41 -5.91 4.25 14.23
N HIS A 42 -6.11 5.56 14.24
CA HIS A 42 -5.75 6.44 13.13
C HIS A 42 -4.24 6.44 12.86
N ILE A 43 -3.40 6.50 13.91
CA ILE A 43 -1.95 6.40 13.76
C ILE A 43 -1.56 5.02 13.20
N GLY A 44 -2.15 3.93 13.70
CA GLY A 44 -1.91 2.58 13.19
C GLY A 44 -2.33 2.41 11.73
N ALA A 45 -3.50 2.92 11.36
CA ALA A 45 -4.03 2.90 10.01
C ALA A 45 -3.17 3.74 9.04
N GLY A 46 -2.65 4.89 9.50
CA GLY A 46 -1.71 5.72 8.75
C GLY A 46 -0.37 5.01 8.49
N ILE A 47 0.20 4.35 9.49
CA ILE A 47 1.44 3.56 9.32
C ILE A 47 1.21 2.40 8.35
N ALA A 48 0.07 1.71 8.46
CA ALA A 48 -0.31 0.66 7.52
C ALA A 48 -0.49 1.20 6.09
N LEU A 49 -1.11 2.37 5.91
CA LEU A 49 -1.30 3.02 4.61
C LEU A 49 0.05 3.41 3.96
N ILE A 50 1.00 3.92 4.75
CA ILE A 50 2.35 4.25 4.29
C ILE A 50 3.11 2.97 3.89
N GLY A 51 3.05 1.92 4.72
CA GLY A 51 3.66 0.62 4.41
C GLY A 51 3.07 0.00 3.15
N PHE A 52 1.75 0.08 2.98
CA PHE A 52 1.06 -0.42 1.80
C PHE A 52 1.36 0.41 0.55
N SER A 53 1.57 1.73 0.70
CA SER A 53 2.02 2.60 -0.37
C SER A 53 3.43 2.29 -0.84
N LEU A 54 4.35 2.05 0.10
CA LEU A 54 5.72 1.64 -0.19
C LEU A 54 5.78 0.25 -0.82
N TRP A 55 4.98 -0.70 -0.34
CA TRP A 55 4.88 -2.04 -0.92
C TRP A 55 4.26 -1.98 -2.34
N HIS A 56 3.19 -1.22 -2.54
CA HIS A 56 2.60 -0.99 -3.86
C HIS A 56 3.63 -0.37 -4.83
N SER A 57 4.43 0.60 -4.37
CA SER A 57 5.50 1.21 -5.16
C SER A 57 6.64 0.22 -5.48
N SER A 58 7.00 -0.64 -4.53
CA SER A 58 8.01 -1.70 -4.75
C SER A 58 7.54 -2.81 -5.69
N LEU A 59 6.23 -2.95 -5.90
CA LEU A 59 5.60 -3.88 -6.86
C LEU A 59 5.58 -3.35 -8.30
N TYR A 60 5.77 -2.04 -8.49
CA TYR A 60 6.13 -1.54 -9.80
C TYR A 60 7.54 -2.06 -10.11
N PRO A 61 7.74 -2.84 -11.20
CA PRO A 61 9.07 -3.23 -11.59
C PRO A 61 9.85 -1.94 -11.83
N LYS A 62 11.01 -1.78 -11.18
CA LYS A 62 11.99 -0.78 -11.59
C LYS A 62 12.51 -1.17 -12.98
N THR A 63 11.71 -1.03 -14.02
CA THR A 63 12.19 -1.02 -15.40
C THR A 63 12.87 0.31 -15.65
N LYS A 64 13.99 0.59 -14.97
CA LYS A 64 15.09 1.51 -15.38
C LYS A 64 16.10 1.60 -14.23
N LEU A 65 16.96 0.59 -14.04
CA LEU A 65 18.36 0.76 -13.59
C LEU A 65 19.15 -0.51 -13.91
N LYS A 66 19.08 -0.94 -15.17
CA LYS A 66 20.07 -1.84 -15.75
C LYS A 66 20.14 -1.55 -17.25
N ASP A 67 20.72 -0.39 -17.58
CA ASP A 67 21.65 -0.23 -18.71
C ASP A 67 22.20 1.22 -18.79
N LYS A 68 23.47 1.35 -19.21
CA LYS A 68 24.42 2.49 -19.11
C LYS A 68 24.99 2.73 -17.71
N SER A 69 26.28 2.54 -17.43
CA SER A 69 27.52 2.38 -18.22
C SER A 69 28.48 1.65 -17.27
N SER A 70 29.16 0.55 -17.64
CA SER A 70 30.40 0.52 -18.44
C SER A 70 31.44 1.55 -17.99
#